data_AF-A0A941EWV3-F1
#
_entry.id   AF-A0A941EWV3-F1
#
_cell.length_a   1.000
_cell.length_b   1.000
_cell.length_c   1.000
_cell.angle_alpha   90.00
_cell.angle_beta   90.00
_cell.angle_gamma   90.00
#
_symmetry.space_group_name_H-M   'P 1'
#
loop_
_entity.id
_entity.type
_entity.pdbx_description
1 polymer ?
#
loop_
_entity_poly.entity_id
_entity_poly.type
_entity_poly.pdbx_seq_one_letter_code
_entity_poly.pdbx_strand_id
1 'polypeptide(L)'
;MNGYPEKTGLILNGKRLREAREALNMSQAAFARAIQDALRGTAHQEARPTKRLVQKWESGQHATPQPHYQRAITAVTGTPYRNLCHGAPPLDVRTTAQQLRHIHTELFHLSRQLEVIVHNLTLAEL
;
A
#
# COMPACT_ATOMS: atom_id res chain seq x y z
N MET A 1 -7.18 -30.28 11.61
CA MET A 1 -5.93 -29.72 11.04
C MET A 1 -6.30 -28.44 10.29
N ASN A 2 -6.12 -27.27 10.91
CA ASN A 2 -6.36 -25.99 10.23
C ASN A 2 -5.18 -25.71 9.29
N GLY A 3 -5.39 -25.97 8.01
CA GLY A 3 -4.45 -25.64 6.93
C GLY A 3 -4.37 -24.13 6.76
N TYR A 4 -3.47 -23.48 7.51
CA TYR A 4 -2.96 -22.18 7.10
C TYR A 4 -2.05 -22.42 5.90
N PRO A 5 -2.37 -21.86 4.71
CA PRO A 5 -1.55 -22.06 3.53
C PRO A 5 -0.12 -21.58 3.82
N GLU A 6 0.83 -22.37 3.33
CA GLU A 6 2.27 -22.18 3.46
C GLU A 6 2.62 -20.69 3.33
N LYS A 7 3.15 -20.11 4.42
CA LYS A 7 3.64 -18.73 4.43
C LYS A 7 4.85 -18.66 3.53
N THR A 8 4.66 -18.41 2.24
CA THR A 8 5.67 -17.70 1.44
C THR A 8 5.80 -16.32 2.06
N GLY A 9 6.66 -16.21 3.08
CA GLY A 9 6.78 -15.00 3.89
C GLY A 9 7.25 -13.86 3.01
N LEU A 10 6.39 -12.86 2.78
CA LEU A 10 6.76 -11.64 2.09
C LEU A 10 7.98 -11.03 2.79
N ILE A 11 9.13 -11.01 2.09
CA ILE A 11 10.37 -10.47 2.61
C ILE A 11 10.37 -8.96 2.36
N LEU A 12 10.32 -8.18 3.44
CA LEU A 12 10.36 -6.73 3.39
C LEU A 12 11.65 -6.25 2.75
N ASN A 13 11.53 -5.36 1.76
CA ASN A 13 12.68 -4.66 1.23
C ASN A 13 12.94 -3.41 2.10
N GLY A 14 14.00 -3.47 2.90
CA GLY A 14 14.34 -2.40 3.85
C GLY A 14 14.56 -1.04 3.20
N LYS A 15 15.07 -1.00 1.96
CA LYS A 15 15.25 0.24 1.18
C LYS A 15 13.90 0.86 0.82
N ARG A 16 12.93 0.05 0.38
CA ARG A 16 11.57 0.53 0.04
C ARG A 16 10.81 1.01 1.27
N LEU A 17 10.99 0.36 2.42
CA LEU A 17 10.43 0.87 3.69
C LEU A 17 11.03 2.22 4.05
N ARG A 18 12.35 2.38 3.90
CA ARG A 18 13.04 3.65 4.14
C ARG A 18 12.51 4.75 3.22
N GLU A 19 12.42 4.49 1.93
CA GLU A 19 11.86 5.42 0.94
C GLU A 19 10.43 5.84 1.29
N ALA A 20 9.56 4.88 1.65
CA ALA A 20 8.19 5.16 2.08
C ALA A 20 8.13 6.04 3.34
N ARG A 21 9.01 5.80 4.32
CA ARG A 21 9.10 6.64 5.52
C ARG A 21 9.60 8.05 5.19
N GLU A 22 10.62 8.17 4.36
CA GLU A 22 11.22 9.46 3.98
C GLU A 22 10.24 10.31 3.16
N ALA A 23 9.41 9.70 2.33
CA ALA A 23 8.31 10.39 1.64
C ALA A 23 7.29 11.02 2.59
N LEU A 24 7.16 10.52 3.82
CA LEU A 24 6.32 11.09 4.89
C LEU A 24 7.05 12.13 5.75
N ASN A 25 8.31 12.45 5.45
CA ASN A 25 9.19 13.31 6.26
C ASN A 25 9.33 12.84 7.72
N MET A 26 9.25 11.53 7.96
CA MET A 26 9.33 10.96 9.31
C MET A 26 10.74 10.47 9.63
N SER A 27 11.25 10.80 10.83
CA SER A 27 12.43 10.11 11.38
C SER A 27 12.10 8.66 11.73
N GLN A 28 13.10 7.78 11.90
CA GLN A 28 12.86 6.39 12.35
C GLN A 28 12.14 6.31 13.71
N ALA A 29 12.41 7.25 14.62
CA ALA A 29 11.74 7.33 15.91
C ALA A 29 10.28 7.80 15.77
N ALA A 30 10.04 8.81 14.92
CA ALA A 30 8.69 9.28 14.60
C ALA A 30 7.87 8.17 13.95
N PHE A 31 8.46 7.42 13.02
CA PHE A 31 7.81 6.29 12.37
C PHE A 31 7.47 5.16 13.35
N ALA A 32 8.36 4.84 14.29
CA ALA A 32 8.05 3.89 15.37
C ALA A 32 6.85 4.35 16.22
N ARG A 33 6.74 5.66 16.52
CA ARG A 33 5.58 6.23 17.22
C ARG A 33 4.31 6.16 16.37
N ALA A 34 4.37 6.50 15.09
CA ALA A 34 3.23 6.38 14.20
C ALA A 34 2.70 4.94 14.10
N ILE A 35 3.61 3.94 14.06
CA ILE A 35 3.23 2.51 14.12
C ILE A 35 2.56 2.17 15.45
N GLN A 36 3.10 2.67 16.57
CA GLN A 36 2.47 2.48 17.89
C GLN A 36 1.05 3.04 17.91
N ASP A 37 0.86 4.24 17.36
CA ASP A 37 -0.43 4.92 17.33
C ASP A 37 -1.41 4.18 16.40
N ALA A 38 -0.96 3.65 15.27
CA ALA A 38 -1.75 2.80 14.38
C ALA A 38 -2.17 1.45 15.01
N LEU A 39 -1.51 1.03 16.09
CA LEU A 39 -1.88 -0.17 16.85
C LEU A 39 -2.85 0.12 18.01
N ARG A 40 -3.08 1.39 18.36
CA ARG A 40 -4.04 1.76 19.41
C ARG A 40 -5.44 1.30 19.01
N GLY A 41 -6.20 0.77 19.96
CA GLY A 41 -7.53 0.22 19.70
C GLY A 41 -7.55 -1.12 18.98
N THR A 42 -6.39 -1.75 18.76
CA THR A 42 -6.28 -3.13 18.27
C THR A 42 -5.91 -4.09 19.40
N ALA A 43 -6.08 -5.40 19.18
CA ALA A 43 -5.61 -6.44 20.11
C ALA A 43 -4.08 -6.41 20.37
N HIS A 44 -3.31 -5.63 19.60
CA HIS A 44 -1.86 -5.52 19.72
C HIS A 44 -1.39 -4.14 20.19
N GLN A 45 -2.25 -3.37 20.86
CA GLN A 45 -1.92 -2.05 21.42
C GLN A 45 -0.75 -2.08 22.42
N GLU A 46 -0.46 -3.23 23.01
CA GLU A 46 0.65 -3.43 23.95
C GLU A 46 2.00 -3.58 23.25
N ALA A 47 2.01 -3.85 21.94
CA ALA A 47 3.26 -3.89 21.18
C ALA A 47 3.97 -2.53 21.29
N ARG A 48 5.30 -2.55 21.38
CA ARG A 48 6.16 -1.36 21.54
C ARG A 48 7.21 -1.30 20.42
N PRO A 49 6.85 -0.90 19.19
CA PRO A 49 7.83 -0.67 18.14
C PRO A 49 8.86 0.38 18.60
N THR A 50 10.14 0.06 18.44
CA THR A 50 11.26 0.94 18.82
C THR A 50 11.97 1.46 17.58
N LYS A 51 12.71 2.57 17.71
CA LYS A 51 13.63 3.05 16.66
C LYS A 51 14.57 1.93 16.20
N ARG A 52 15.09 1.11 17.13
CA ARG A 52 15.99 -0.01 16.83
C ARG A 52 15.30 -1.08 15.98
N LEU A 53 14.03 -1.37 16.24
CA LEU A 53 13.26 -2.32 15.44
C LEU A 53 13.06 -1.80 14.01
N VAL A 54 12.69 -0.52 13.85
CA VAL A 54 12.60 0.13 12.54
C VAL A 54 13.93 0.09 11.80
N GLN A 55 15.04 0.41 12.48
CA GLN A 55 16.38 0.33 11.90
C GLN A 55 16.72 -1.09 11.40
N LYS A 56 16.35 -2.14 12.16
CA LYS A 56 16.55 -3.54 11.77
C LYS A 56 15.71 -3.92 10.54
N TRP A 57 14.50 -3.38 10.41
CA TRP A 57 13.67 -3.58 9.22
C TRP A 57 14.29 -2.90 8.00
N GLU A 58 14.70 -1.64 8.12
CA GLU A 58 15.28 -0.89 7.01
C GLU A 58 16.66 -1.39 6.57
N SER A 59 17.43 -2.00 7.48
CA SER A 59 18.71 -2.63 7.14
C SER A 59 18.56 -4.06 6.60
N GLY A 60 17.35 -4.62 6.59
CA GLY A 60 17.09 -6.01 6.21
C GLY A 60 17.49 -7.04 7.29
N GLN A 61 18.06 -6.62 8.43
CA GLN A 61 18.42 -7.53 9.54
C GLN A 61 17.20 -8.26 10.13
N HIS A 62 16.00 -7.69 10.00
CA HIS A 62 14.76 -8.33 10.41
C HIS A 62 13.70 -8.15 9.31
N ALA A 63 13.86 -8.85 8.19
CA ALA A 63 13.04 -8.62 7.00
C ALA A 63 11.60 -9.20 7.08
N THR A 64 11.23 -9.86 8.17
CA THR A 64 9.89 -10.48 8.34
C THR A 64 9.15 -9.95 9.59
N PRO A 65 8.72 -8.67 9.60
CA PRO A 65 7.82 -8.14 10.63
C PRO A 65 6.61 -9.04 10.89
N GLN A 66 6.20 -9.12 12.15
CA GLN A 66 4.97 -9.82 12.56
C GLN A 66 3.73 -9.25 11.85
N PRO A 67 2.67 -10.03 11.59
CA PRO A 67 1.50 -9.59 10.81
C PRO A 67 0.84 -8.29 11.29
N HIS A 68 0.79 -8.05 12.61
CA HIS A 68 0.26 -6.80 13.16
C HIS A 68 1.11 -5.59 12.79
N TYR A 69 2.44 -5.73 12.74
CA TYR A 69 3.33 -4.68 12.24
C TYR A 69 3.18 -4.48 10.74
N GLN A 70 2.96 -5.53 9.95
CA GLN A 70 2.72 -5.40 8.51
C GLN A 70 1.46 -4.55 8.23
N ARG A 71 0.38 -4.79 8.99
CA ARG A 71 -0.86 -4.01 8.94
C ARG A 71 -0.64 -2.56 9.38
N ALA A 72 0.05 -2.34 10.49
CA ALA A 72 0.35 -1.00 10.98
C ALA A 72 1.26 -0.22 10.01
N ILE A 73 2.28 -0.86 9.43
CA ILE A 73 3.13 -0.27 8.38
C ILE A 73 2.28 0.14 7.18
N THR A 74 1.32 -0.71 6.76
CA THR A 74 0.39 -0.36 5.66
C THR A 74 -0.45 0.87 6.02
N ALA A 75 -0.98 0.93 7.24
CA ALA A 75 -1.80 2.05 7.70
C ALA A 75 -1.00 3.37 7.75
N VAL A 76 0.24 3.34 8.25
CA VAL A 76 1.08 4.54 8.37
C VAL A 76 1.60 5.00 7.00
N THR A 77 2.01 4.07 6.13
CA THR A 77 2.62 4.41 4.83
C THR A 77 1.60 4.66 3.72
N GLY A 78 0.33 4.30 3.92
CA GLY A 78 -0.67 4.26 2.85
C GLY A 78 -0.32 3.26 1.72
N THR A 79 0.76 2.51 1.87
CA THR A 79 1.29 1.60 0.86
C THR A 79 1.04 0.17 1.32
N PRO A 80 0.39 -0.68 0.49
CA PRO A 80 0.20 -2.08 0.85
C PRO A 80 1.52 -2.76 1.20
N TYR A 81 1.58 -3.49 2.32
CA TYR A 81 2.82 -4.15 2.77
C TYR A 81 3.50 -4.99 1.69
N ARG A 82 2.72 -5.71 0.86
CA ARG A 82 3.23 -6.47 -0.28
C ARG A 82 4.03 -5.60 -1.27
N ASN A 83 3.65 -4.33 -1.45
CA ASN A 83 4.33 -3.38 -2.32
C ASN A 83 5.63 -2.84 -1.70
N LEU A 84 5.88 -3.08 -0.42
CA LEU A 84 7.15 -2.76 0.24
C LEU A 84 8.15 -3.93 0.21
N CYS A 85 7.74 -5.10 -0.30
CA CYS A 85 8.53 -6.33 -0.27
C CYS A 85 9.38 -6.52 -1.54
N HIS A 86 10.33 -7.45 -1.48
CA HIS A 86 11.03 -7.92 -2.68
C HIS A 86 10.05 -8.52 -3.69
N GLY A 87 10.34 -8.36 -4.98
CA GLY A 87 9.44 -8.80 -6.06
C GLY A 87 8.25 -7.87 -6.33
N ALA A 88 8.04 -6.82 -5.53
CA ALA A 88 7.02 -5.82 -5.81
C ALA A 88 7.43 -4.88 -6.97
N PRO A 89 6.49 -4.49 -7.85
CA PRO A 89 6.74 -3.43 -8.84
C PRO A 89 7.15 -2.13 -8.13
N PRO A 90 7.97 -1.23 -8.71
CA PRO A 90 8.47 -0.01 -8.05
C PRO A 90 7.39 0.78 -7.28
N LEU A 91 7.76 1.39 -6.14
CA LEU A 91 6.87 2.29 -5.38
C LEU A 91 6.66 3.56 -6.19
N ASP A 92 5.64 3.58 -7.03
CA ASP A 92 5.38 4.75 -7.86
C ASP A 92 4.19 5.55 -7.30
N VAL A 93 4.52 6.63 -6.58
CA VAL A 93 3.54 7.60 -6.04
C VAL A 93 2.83 8.33 -7.19
N ARG A 94 3.39 8.32 -8.41
CA ARG A 94 2.73 8.85 -9.61
C ARG A 94 1.71 7.88 -10.17
N THR A 95 1.81 6.57 -9.90
CA THR A 95 0.89 5.59 -10.48
C THR A 95 -0.51 5.72 -9.94
N THR A 96 -0.74 6.03 -8.65
CA THR A 96 -2.13 6.18 -8.18
C THR A 96 -2.82 7.35 -8.87
N ALA A 97 -2.16 8.51 -8.95
CA ALA A 97 -2.73 9.67 -9.63
C ALA A 97 -2.81 9.45 -11.15
N GLN A 98 -1.87 8.74 -11.76
CA GLN A 98 -1.87 8.42 -13.19
C GLN A 98 -2.87 7.33 -13.56
N GLN A 99 -3.07 6.33 -12.69
CA GLN A 99 -4.10 5.30 -12.79
C GLN A 99 -5.48 5.92 -12.62
N LEU A 100 -5.65 6.81 -11.64
CA LEU A 100 -6.91 7.56 -11.48
C LEU A 100 -7.20 8.45 -12.69
N ARG A 101 -6.19 9.15 -13.23
CA ARG A 101 -6.34 9.93 -14.47
C ARG A 101 -6.69 9.03 -15.65
N HIS A 102 -6.03 7.89 -15.79
CA HIS A 102 -6.30 6.94 -16.87
C HIS A 102 -7.72 6.36 -16.80
N ILE A 103 -8.15 5.92 -15.61
CA ILE A 103 -9.52 5.43 -15.38
C ILE A 103 -10.55 6.52 -15.71
N HIS A 104 -10.29 7.77 -15.32
CA HIS A 104 -11.18 8.89 -15.64
C HIS A 104 -11.29 9.12 -17.16
N THR A 105 -10.18 9.03 -17.90
CA THR A 105 -10.19 9.17 -19.37
C THR A 105 -10.95 8.04 -20.05
N GLU A 106 -10.74 6.79 -19.61
CA GLU A 106 -11.45 5.62 -20.14
C GLU A 106 -12.97 5.74 -19.93
N LEU A 107 -13.41 6.12 -18.72
CA LEU A 107 -14.83 6.34 -18.42
C LEU A 107 -15.44 7.44 -19.28
N PHE A 108 -14.71 8.54 -19.52
CA PHE A 108 -15.16 9.62 -20.38
C PHE A 108 -15.33 9.16 -21.84
N HIS A 109 -14.41 8.36 -22.36
CA HIS A 109 -14.52 7.78 -23.71
C HIS A 109 -15.70 6.81 -23.83
N LEU A 110 -15.90 5.93 -22.85
CA LEU A 110 -17.04 5.02 -22.83
C LEU A 110 -18.38 5.77 -22.77
N SER A 111 -18.46 6.86 -21.97
CA SER A 111 -19.65 7.72 -21.92
C SER A 111 -19.96 8.33 -23.29
N ARG A 112 -18.95 8.90 -23.97
CA ARG A 112 -19.07 9.46 -25.31
C ARG A 112 -19.51 8.42 -26.35
N GLN A 113 -19.00 7.20 -26.26
CA GLN A 113 -19.39 6.12 -27.17
C GLN A 113 -20.85 5.72 -26.97
N LEU A 114 -21.31 5.65 -25.72
CA LEU A 114 -22.71 5.36 -25.41
C LEU A 114 -23.65 6.45 -25.94
N GLU A 115 -23.28 7.73 -25.81
CA GLU A 115 -24.05 8.85 -26.37
C GLU A 115 -24.25 8.71 -27.90
N VAL A 116 -23.18 8.36 -28.62
CA VAL A 116 -23.24 8.14 -30.07
C VAL A 116 -24.11 6.94 -30.43
N ILE A 117 -23.99 5.83 -29.69
CA ILE A 117 -24.78 4.62 -29.92
C ILE A 117 -26.26 4.91 -29.70
N VAL A 118 -26.61 5.58 -28.60
CA VAL A 118 -28.00 5.95 -28.30
C VAL A 118 -28.56 6.85 -29.40
N HIS A 119 -27.81 7.87 -29.82
CA HIS A 119 -28.22 8.77 -30.89
C HIS A 119 -28.47 8.05 -32.22
N ASN A 120 -27.59 7.13 -32.61
CA ASN A 120 -27.73 6.37 -33.86
C ASN A 120 -28.94 5.42 -33.81
N LEU A 121 -29.21 4.80 -32.66
CA LEU A 121 -30.40 3.97 -32.47
C LEU A 121 -31.68 4.81 -32.54
N THR A 122 -31.68 6.02 -31.97
CA THR A 122 -32.85 6.92 -32.05
C THR A 122 -33.13 7.41 -33.47
N LEU A 123 -32.09 7.63 -34.27
CA LEU A 123 -32.24 8.02 -35.67
C LEU A 123 -32.67 6.86 -36.58
N ALA A 124 -32.39 5.61 -36.20
CA ALA A 124 -32.77 4.42 -36.98
C ALA A 124 -34.24 3.99 -36.76
N GLU A 125 -34.89 4.52 -35.71
CA GLU A 125 -36.30 4.28 -35.39
C GLU A 125 -37.27 5.33 -36.00
N LEU A 126 -36.74 6.33 -36.73
CA LEU A 126 -37.48 7.37 -37.46
C LEU A 126 -37.50 7.11 -38.97
#